data_AF-A0A7W0F628-F1
#
_entry.id   AF-A0A7W0F628-F1
#
_cell.length_a   1.000
_cell.length_b   1.000
_cell.length_c   1.000
_cell.angle_alpha   90.00
_cell.angle_beta   90.00
_cell.angle_gamma   90.00
#
_symmetry.space_group_name_H-M   'P 1'
#
loop_
_entity.id
_entity.type
_entity.pdbx_description
1 polymer ?
#
loop_
_entity_poly.entity_id
_entity_poly.type
_entity_poly.pdbx_seq_one_letter_code
_entity_poly.pdbx_strand_id
1 'polypeptide(L)'
;MTLKEHIKLIIKAEHWDPFHALGMHEVRTEGKKAITVRAFMPEADKAWVVDVSKNKSYEMEKTSKAGFFEKNFKNRKDFFQYKLKVKTSDNRIAEFFDPYSFMPVLSDFDLHLIGEGSHYKKYEKLGARVIEVNGIKGIHFAVWAPNAKRVSVVDDFNNWDG
;
A
#
# COMPACT_ATOMS: atom_id res chain seq x y z
N MET A 1 -18.90 2.90 5.76
CA MET A 1 -18.35 3.47 4.52
C MET A 1 -18.16 2.34 3.52
N THR A 2 -18.51 2.53 2.27
CA THR A 2 -18.35 1.54 1.20
C THR A 2 -16.96 1.63 0.59
N LEU A 3 -16.47 0.57 -0.06
CA LEU A 3 -15.18 0.61 -0.78
C LEU A 3 -15.11 1.77 -1.79
N LYS A 4 -16.22 2.07 -2.47
CA LYS A 4 -16.28 3.20 -3.41
C LYS A 4 -16.05 4.55 -2.74
N GLU A 5 -16.48 4.72 -1.50
CA GLU A 5 -16.23 5.95 -0.72
C GLU A 5 -14.76 6.04 -0.31
N HIS A 6 -14.15 4.93 0.13
CA HIS A 6 -12.72 4.88 0.42
C HIS A 6 -11.87 5.23 -0.82
N ILE A 7 -12.18 4.66 -1.99
CA ILE A 7 -11.47 4.97 -3.24
C ILE A 7 -11.58 6.46 -3.59
N LYS A 8 -12.76 7.08 -3.40
CA LYS A 8 -12.93 8.52 -3.62
C LYS A 8 -12.04 9.35 -2.70
N LEU A 9 -11.94 8.98 -1.43
CA LEU A 9 -11.08 9.67 -0.47
C LEU A 9 -9.59 9.51 -0.81
N ILE A 10 -9.17 8.35 -1.33
CA ILE A 10 -7.80 8.15 -1.81
C ILE A 10 -7.50 9.06 -2.99
N ILE A 11 -8.38 9.09 -4.01
CA ILE A 11 -8.19 9.92 -5.20
C ILE A 11 -8.10 11.41 -4.83
N LYS A 12 -8.81 11.84 -3.79
CA LYS A 12 -8.77 13.23 -3.31
C LYS A 12 -7.62 13.51 -2.35
N ALA A 13 -6.81 12.51 -2.01
CA ALA A 13 -5.82 12.59 -0.95
C ALA A 13 -6.42 13.10 0.38
N GLU A 14 -7.51 12.46 0.83
CA GLU A 14 -8.23 12.78 2.07
C GLU A 14 -8.43 11.55 2.97
N HIS A 15 -7.87 10.41 2.59
CA HIS A 15 -8.04 9.16 3.32
C HIS A 15 -7.07 9.08 4.51
N TRP A 16 -7.57 8.75 5.70
CA TRP A 16 -6.76 8.62 6.92
C TRP A 16 -6.08 7.25 7.05
N ASP A 17 -6.68 6.20 6.47
CA ASP A 17 -6.13 4.84 6.47
C ASP A 17 -6.15 4.16 5.07
N PRO A 18 -5.18 4.46 4.19
CA PRO A 18 -5.18 3.93 2.83
C PRO A 18 -5.15 2.39 2.74
N PHE A 19 -4.70 1.67 3.78
CA PHE A 19 -4.68 0.21 3.82
C PHE A 19 -6.08 -0.42 3.71
N HIS A 20 -7.14 0.32 4.08
CA HIS A 20 -8.52 -0.15 3.90
C HIS A 20 -8.90 -0.38 2.42
N ALA A 21 -8.24 0.33 1.48
CA ALA A 21 -8.55 0.21 0.07
C ALA A 21 -7.36 -0.24 -0.79
N LEU A 22 -6.12 0.06 -0.41
CA LEU A 22 -4.91 -0.32 -1.15
C LEU A 22 -4.29 -1.62 -0.62
N GLY A 23 -3.44 -2.24 -1.43
CA GLY A 23 -2.77 -3.49 -1.10
C GLY A 23 -3.62 -4.72 -1.41
N MET A 24 -3.34 -5.81 -0.70
CA MET A 24 -3.96 -7.11 -0.90
C MET A 24 -5.09 -7.36 0.09
N HIS A 25 -6.26 -7.74 -0.42
CA HIS A 25 -7.49 -7.92 0.36
C HIS A 25 -8.14 -9.27 0.08
N GLU A 26 -8.62 -9.96 1.11
CA GLU A 26 -9.53 -11.09 0.96
C GLU A 26 -10.93 -10.55 0.60
N VAL A 27 -11.50 -11.05 -0.49
CA VAL A 27 -12.85 -10.72 -0.97
C VAL A 27 -13.64 -12.00 -1.24
N ARG A 28 -14.96 -11.89 -1.34
CA ARG A 28 -15.83 -13.00 -1.76
C ARG A 28 -16.32 -12.78 -3.18
N THR A 29 -15.99 -13.69 -4.07
CA THR A 29 -16.47 -13.70 -5.47
C THR A 29 -17.28 -14.97 -5.69
N GLU A 30 -18.53 -14.85 -6.11
CA GLU A 30 -19.43 -16.00 -6.36
C GLU A 30 -19.51 -16.95 -5.15
N GLY A 31 -19.53 -16.38 -3.93
CA GLY A 31 -19.58 -17.13 -2.67
C GLY A 31 -18.26 -17.79 -2.23
N LYS A 32 -17.19 -17.69 -3.01
CA LYS A 32 -15.87 -18.25 -2.71
C LYS A 32 -14.89 -17.18 -2.27
N LYS A 33 -13.96 -17.56 -1.35
CA LYS A 33 -12.80 -16.73 -1.01
C LYS A 33 -11.95 -16.47 -2.25
N ALA A 34 -11.60 -15.22 -2.46
CA ALA A 34 -10.73 -14.73 -3.52
C ALA A 34 -9.82 -13.63 -2.96
N ILE A 35 -8.71 -13.38 -3.64
CA ILE A 35 -7.82 -12.27 -3.32
C ILE A 35 -8.00 -11.18 -4.35
N THR A 36 -7.94 -9.92 -3.92
CA THR A 36 -7.79 -8.78 -4.84
C THR A 36 -6.63 -7.91 -4.43
N VAL A 37 -5.95 -7.34 -5.42
CA VAL A 37 -4.84 -6.39 -5.21
C VAL A 37 -5.24 -5.06 -5.82
N ARG A 38 -5.11 -3.98 -5.05
CA ARG A 38 -5.48 -2.63 -5.45
C ARG A 38 -4.33 -1.67 -5.26
N ALA A 39 -4.10 -0.80 -6.24
CA ALA A 39 -3.03 0.19 -6.20
C ALA A 39 -3.50 1.50 -6.84
N PHE A 40 -3.01 2.61 -6.29
CA PHE A 40 -3.26 3.95 -6.82
C PHE A 40 -1.95 4.51 -7.37
N MET A 41 -1.90 4.69 -8.69
CA MET A 41 -0.72 5.10 -9.46
C MET A 41 -1.19 6.08 -10.56
N PRO A 42 -1.29 7.39 -10.23
CA PRO A 42 -1.84 8.41 -11.14
C PRO A 42 -1.15 8.45 -12.51
N GLU A 43 0.18 8.37 -12.50
CA GLU A 43 1.05 8.45 -13.68
C GLU A 43 1.08 7.17 -14.54
N ALA A 44 0.41 6.10 -14.09
CA ALA A 44 0.45 4.82 -14.77
C ALA A 44 -0.59 4.72 -15.90
N ASP A 45 -0.14 4.26 -17.06
CA ASP A 45 -1.01 3.83 -18.15
C ASP A 45 -1.43 2.38 -17.97
N LYS A 46 -0.48 1.52 -17.58
CA LYS A 46 -0.70 0.10 -17.32
C LYS A 46 0.02 -0.34 -16.05
N ALA A 47 -0.56 -1.32 -15.38
CA ALA A 47 0.03 -1.93 -14.20
C ALA A 47 -0.17 -3.45 -14.18
N TRP A 48 0.74 -4.15 -13.53
CA TRP A 48 0.70 -5.59 -13.33
C TRP A 48 1.04 -5.94 -11.89
N VAL A 49 0.41 -6.99 -11.37
CA VAL A 49 0.85 -7.70 -10.18
C VAL A 49 1.83 -8.79 -10.64
N VAL A 50 3.06 -8.76 -10.13
CA VAL A 50 4.10 -9.76 -10.40
C VAL A 50 4.24 -10.66 -9.17
N ASP A 51 3.79 -11.91 -9.27
CA ASP A 51 3.96 -12.91 -8.21
C ASP A 51 5.44 -13.30 -8.12
N VAL A 52 6.07 -13.03 -6.98
CA VAL A 52 7.50 -13.30 -6.76
C VAL A 52 7.81 -14.79 -6.79
N SER A 53 6.93 -15.62 -6.22
CA SER A 53 7.15 -17.07 -6.12
C SER A 53 7.07 -17.78 -7.47
N LYS A 54 6.21 -17.28 -8.38
CA LYS A 54 5.95 -17.89 -9.70
C LYS A 54 6.63 -17.14 -10.85
N ASN A 55 7.24 -15.99 -10.57
CA ASN A 55 7.74 -15.05 -11.56
C ASN A 55 6.73 -14.78 -12.69
N LYS A 56 5.44 -14.62 -12.33
CA LYS A 56 4.34 -14.46 -13.28
C LYS A 56 3.64 -13.13 -13.09
N SER A 57 3.47 -12.40 -14.19
CA SER A 57 2.76 -11.12 -14.22
C SER A 57 1.28 -11.29 -14.55
N TYR A 58 0.45 -10.47 -13.93
CA TYR A 58 -0.99 -10.41 -14.12
C TYR A 58 -1.42 -8.96 -14.33
N GLU A 59 -1.92 -8.63 -15.51
CA GLU A 59 -2.36 -7.26 -15.83
C GLU A 59 -3.54 -6.85 -14.94
N MET A 60 -3.43 -5.66 -14.36
CA MET A 60 -4.44 -5.02 -13.53
C MET A 60 -5.42 -4.24 -14.42
N GLU A 61 -6.68 -4.19 -14.02
CA GLU A 61 -7.71 -3.38 -14.67
C GLU A 61 -7.66 -1.95 -14.12
N LYS A 62 -7.60 -0.95 -15.01
CA LYS A 62 -7.70 0.47 -14.64
C LYS A 62 -9.17 0.82 -14.41
N THR A 63 -9.60 0.87 -13.15
CA THR A 63 -10.99 1.08 -12.75
C THR A 63 -11.38 2.56 -12.66
N SER A 64 -10.40 3.48 -12.65
CA SER A 64 -10.61 4.93 -12.66
C SER A 64 -9.60 5.62 -13.55
N LYS A 65 -10.05 6.67 -14.25
CA LYS A 65 -9.16 7.56 -15.03
C LYS A 65 -8.10 8.23 -14.16
N ALA A 66 -8.35 8.38 -12.87
CA ALA A 66 -7.41 8.93 -11.90
C ALA A 66 -6.21 8.02 -11.57
N GLY A 67 -6.11 6.82 -12.16
CA GLY A 67 -4.98 5.92 -11.91
C GLY A 67 -5.24 4.89 -10.81
N PHE A 68 -6.49 4.49 -10.58
CA PHE A 68 -6.79 3.38 -9.67
C PHE A 68 -6.84 2.05 -10.43
N PHE A 69 -6.09 1.07 -9.96
CA PHE A 69 -5.93 -0.25 -10.57
C PHE A 69 -6.38 -1.36 -9.64
N GLU A 70 -7.01 -2.39 -10.19
CA GLU A 70 -7.46 -3.58 -9.44
C GLU A 70 -7.12 -4.87 -10.18
N LYS A 71 -6.70 -5.90 -9.44
CA LYS A 71 -6.57 -7.27 -9.94
C LYS A 71 -7.28 -8.26 -9.03
N ASN A 72 -8.34 -8.85 -9.56
CA ASN A 72 -9.05 -9.95 -8.91
C ASN A 72 -8.44 -11.32 -9.25
N PHE A 73 -8.07 -12.07 -8.22
CA PHE A 73 -7.58 -13.45 -8.28
C PHE A 73 -8.66 -14.40 -7.76
N LYS A 74 -9.63 -14.75 -8.61
CA LYS A 74 -10.79 -15.60 -8.24
C LYS A 74 -10.42 -16.97 -7.64
N ASN A 75 -9.29 -17.54 -8.06
CA ASN A 75 -8.86 -18.88 -7.67
C ASN A 75 -7.72 -18.89 -6.62
N ARG A 76 -7.37 -17.73 -6.06
CA ARG A 76 -6.33 -17.62 -5.04
C ARG A 76 -6.95 -17.30 -3.69
N LYS A 77 -6.51 -18.02 -2.65
CA LYS A 77 -7.03 -17.88 -1.29
C LYS A 77 -5.99 -17.29 -0.34
N ASP A 78 -4.73 -17.62 -0.55
CA ASP A 78 -3.65 -17.21 0.34
C ASP A 78 -3.00 -15.91 -0.13
N PHE A 79 -2.63 -15.07 0.84
CA PHE A 79 -1.76 -13.94 0.61
C PHE A 79 -0.38 -14.39 0.13
N PHE A 80 0.27 -13.53 -0.63
CA PHE A 80 1.53 -13.86 -1.29
C PHE A 80 2.37 -12.61 -1.49
N GLN A 81 3.68 -12.81 -1.60
CA GLN A 81 4.61 -11.73 -1.91
C GLN A 81 4.53 -11.39 -3.40
N TYR A 82 4.34 -10.10 -3.70
CA TYR A 82 4.24 -9.61 -5.06
C TYR A 82 4.95 -8.26 -5.22
N LYS A 83 5.26 -7.93 -6.46
CA LYS A 83 5.68 -6.59 -6.87
C LYS A 83 4.60 -5.98 -7.76
N LEU A 84 4.54 -4.65 -7.75
CA LEU A 84 3.84 -3.90 -8.78
C LEU A 84 4.83 -3.59 -9.89
N LYS A 85 4.42 -3.86 -11.12
CA LYS A 85 5.10 -3.39 -12.33
C LYS A 85 4.21 -2.34 -12.97
N VAL A 86 4.80 -1.21 -13.33
CA VAL A 86 4.08 -0.03 -13.81
C VAL A 86 4.70 0.42 -15.12
N LYS A 87 3.86 0.78 -16.08
CA LYS A 87 4.26 1.43 -17.32
C LYS A 87 3.58 2.80 -17.42
N THR A 88 4.39 3.84 -17.57
CA THR A 88 3.96 5.24 -17.73
C THR A 88 3.79 5.59 -19.22
N SER A 89 3.22 6.76 -19.49
CA SER A 89 2.92 7.26 -20.83
C SER A 89 4.16 7.51 -21.71
N ASP A 90 5.28 7.84 -21.09
CA ASP A 90 6.60 7.96 -21.74
C ASP A 90 7.31 6.59 -21.93
N ASN A 91 6.58 5.48 -21.78
CA ASN A 91 7.08 4.10 -21.87
C ASN A 91 8.13 3.70 -20.81
N ARG A 92 8.37 4.50 -19.75
CA ARG A 92 9.19 4.01 -18.63
C ARG A 92 8.49 2.85 -17.93
N ILE A 93 9.30 1.91 -17.46
CA ILE A 93 8.84 0.74 -16.71
C ILE A 93 9.53 0.76 -15.35
N ALA A 94 8.74 0.69 -14.28
CA ALA A 94 9.23 0.53 -12.92
C ALA A 94 8.67 -0.76 -12.32
N GLU A 95 9.44 -1.42 -11.48
CA GLU A 95 9.00 -2.59 -10.72
C GLU A 95 9.47 -2.46 -9.26
N PHE A 96 8.53 -2.57 -8.32
CA PHE A 96 8.79 -2.34 -6.90
C PHE A 96 7.81 -3.15 -6.03
N PHE A 97 8.16 -3.38 -4.76
CA PHE A 97 7.23 -3.99 -3.81
C PHE A 97 6.13 -2.99 -3.44
N ASP A 98 4.89 -3.45 -3.37
CA ASP A 98 3.77 -2.61 -2.98
C ASP A 98 3.91 -2.17 -1.50
N PRO A 99 4.00 -0.86 -1.20
CA PRO A 99 4.08 -0.36 0.17
C PRO A 99 2.89 -0.80 1.04
N TYR A 100 1.73 -1.01 0.43
CA TYR A 100 0.50 -1.41 1.13
C TYR A 100 0.36 -2.94 1.28
N SER A 101 1.39 -3.70 0.91
CA SER A 101 1.43 -5.16 1.13
C SER A 101 2.04 -5.58 2.48
N PHE A 102 2.60 -4.62 3.24
CA PHE A 102 3.23 -4.88 4.52
C PHE A 102 2.27 -4.60 5.69
N MET A 103 2.34 -5.41 6.73
CA MET A 103 1.57 -5.20 7.97
C MET A 103 2.13 -4.00 8.76
N PRO A 104 1.33 -3.40 9.67
CA PRO A 104 1.81 -2.36 10.58
C PRO A 104 3.08 -2.80 11.33
N VAL A 105 4.08 -1.90 11.38
CA VAL A 105 5.38 -2.18 12.00
C VAL A 105 5.41 -1.79 13.48
N LEU A 106 4.66 -0.75 13.87
CA LEU A 106 4.49 -0.39 15.28
C LEU A 106 3.57 -1.41 15.95
N SER A 107 4.04 -2.00 17.05
CA SER A 107 3.22 -2.91 17.85
C SER A 107 2.21 -2.16 18.71
N ASP A 108 1.15 -2.84 19.12
CA ASP A 108 0.16 -2.28 20.06
C ASP A 108 0.80 -1.81 21.37
N PHE A 109 1.86 -2.50 21.83
CA PHE A 109 2.62 -2.11 23.00
C PHE A 109 3.40 -0.81 22.79
N ASP A 110 4.03 -0.64 21.62
CA ASP A 110 4.70 0.63 21.27
C ASP A 110 3.68 1.78 21.26
N LEU A 111 2.53 1.57 20.62
CA LEU A 111 1.45 2.58 20.54
C LEU A 111 0.91 2.95 21.92
N HIS A 112 0.71 1.95 22.79
CA HIS A 112 0.23 2.16 24.15
C HIS A 112 1.21 3.02 24.97
N LEU A 113 2.50 2.66 25.01
CA LEU A 113 3.51 3.45 25.73
C LEU A 113 3.69 4.86 25.15
N ILE A 114 3.54 5.03 23.83
CA ILE A 114 3.59 6.37 23.20
C ILE A 114 2.40 7.21 23.68
N GLY A 115 1.20 6.61 23.73
CA GLY A 115 -0.03 7.27 24.20
C GLY A 115 0.04 7.69 25.68
N GLU A 116 0.66 6.87 26.53
CA GLU A 116 0.86 7.19 27.95
C GLU A 116 2.04 8.15 28.22
N GLY A 117 2.88 8.41 27.21
CA GLY A 117 4.11 9.20 27.38
C GLY A 117 5.25 8.44 28.07
N SER A 118 5.12 7.13 28.28
CA SER A 118 6.08 6.26 28.97
C SER A 118 7.07 5.56 28.03
N HIS A 119 6.95 5.75 26.70
CA HIS A 119 7.89 5.18 25.73
C HIS A 119 9.21 5.99 25.64
N TYR A 120 10.12 5.78 26.59
CA TYR A 120 11.42 6.49 26.67
C TYR A 120 12.29 6.32 25.41
N LYS A 121 12.16 5.18 24.72
CA LYS A 121 12.89 4.86 23.48
C LYS A 121 12.08 5.09 22.20
N LYS A 122 11.08 5.98 22.21
CA LYS A 122 10.21 6.18 21.03
C LYS A 122 10.95 6.64 19.78
N TYR A 123 12.14 7.24 19.92
CA TYR A 123 13.03 7.56 18.81
C TYR A 123 13.56 6.33 18.06
N GLU A 124 13.48 5.13 18.65
CA GLU A 124 13.79 3.86 17.99
C GLU A 124 12.62 3.34 17.13
N LYS A 125 11.47 4.03 17.18
CA LYS A 125 10.22 3.60 16.54
C LYS A 125 9.67 4.66 15.59
N LEU A 126 9.67 5.92 16.02
CA LEU A 126 9.30 7.09 15.23
C LEU A 126 10.46 7.58 14.35
N GLY A 127 10.15 8.39 13.34
CA GLY A 127 11.08 8.89 12.34
C GLY A 127 11.20 7.96 11.14
N ALA A 128 12.30 8.11 10.38
CA ALA A 128 12.64 7.27 9.24
C ALA A 128 13.70 6.23 9.65
N ARG A 129 13.43 4.95 9.40
CA ARG A 129 14.29 3.85 9.84
C ARG A 129 14.46 2.79 8.77
N VAL A 130 15.70 2.42 8.47
CA VAL A 130 15.99 1.28 7.62
C VAL A 130 15.61 0.01 8.39
N ILE A 131 14.69 -0.77 7.83
CA ILE A 131 14.24 -2.04 8.41
C ILE A 131 14.15 -3.10 7.32
N GLU A 132 13.96 -4.35 7.74
CA GLU A 132 13.65 -5.47 6.86
C GLU A 132 12.34 -6.12 7.32
N VAL A 133 11.38 -6.24 6.40
CA VAL A 133 10.09 -6.89 6.65
C VAL A 133 9.88 -7.98 5.60
N ASN A 134 9.62 -9.21 6.03
CA ASN A 134 9.44 -10.37 5.14
C ASN A 134 10.59 -10.55 4.12
N GLY A 135 11.84 -10.32 4.56
CA GLY A 135 13.03 -10.41 3.70
C GLY A 135 13.24 -9.23 2.75
N ILE A 136 12.45 -8.17 2.86
CA ILE A 136 12.53 -6.99 2.00
C ILE A 136 13.05 -5.80 2.82
N LYS A 137 14.20 -5.27 2.41
CA LYS A 137 14.76 -4.04 2.99
C LYS A 137 14.03 -2.81 2.48
N GLY A 138 13.75 -1.88 3.38
CA GLY A 138 13.08 -0.62 3.06
C GLY A 138 13.23 0.39 4.19
N ILE A 139 12.48 1.49 4.09
CA ILE A 139 12.44 2.52 5.12
C ILE A 139 11.03 2.54 5.72
N HIS A 140 10.95 2.37 7.04
CA HIS A 140 9.73 2.60 7.79
C HIS A 140 9.69 4.05 8.28
N PHE A 141 8.59 4.74 7.97
CA PHE A 141 8.31 6.09 8.42
C PHE A 141 7.18 6.06 9.45
N ALA A 142 7.40 6.68 10.60
CA ALA A 142 6.35 6.88 11.61
C ALA A 142 6.42 8.29 12.19
N VAL A 143 5.28 8.98 12.22
CA VAL A 143 5.16 10.34 12.74
C VAL A 143 3.98 10.43 13.70
N TRP A 144 4.15 11.19 14.78
CA TRP A 144 3.04 11.51 15.68
C TRP A 144 2.36 12.79 15.22
N ALA A 145 1.17 12.65 14.64
CA ALA A 145 0.38 13.77 14.11
C ALA A 145 -1.12 13.56 14.39
N PRO A 146 -1.54 13.52 15.67
CA PRO A 146 -2.88 13.04 16.07
C PRO A 146 -4.05 13.89 15.54
N ASN A 147 -3.79 15.15 15.18
CA ASN A 147 -4.80 16.07 14.65
C ASN A 147 -4.75 16.23 13.12
N ALA A 148 -3.83 15.54 12.44
CA ALA A 148 -3.73 15.62 10.99
C ALA A 148 -4.87 14.84 10.32
N LYS A 149 -5.47 15.42 9.28
CA LYS A 149 -6.50 14.73 8.48
C LYS A 149 -5.92 13.55 7.69
N ARG A 150 -4.69 13.72 7.17
CA ARG A 150 -3.89 12.69 6.49
C ARG A 150 -2.40 13.02 6.56
N VAL A 151 -1.57 12.02 6.27
CA VAL A 151 -0.12 12.16 6.12
C VAL A 151 0.32 11.33 4.90
N SER A 152 1.26 11.86 4.13
CA SER A 152 1.93 11.17 3.02
C SER A 152 3.44 11.37 3.11
N VAL A 153 4.21 10.40 2.60
CA VAL A 153 5.66 10.54 2.43
C VAL A 153 5.90 11.10 1.02
N VAL A 154 6.70 12.15 0.92
CA VAL A 154 7.12 12.77 -0.35
C VAL A 154 8.64 12.88 -0.39
N ASP A 155 9.23 12.54 -1.53
CA ASP A 155 10.67 12.56 -1.77
C ASP A 155 10.96 12.47 -3.28
N ASP A 156 12.23 12.45 -3.68
CA ASP A 156 12.63 12.30 -5.08
C ASP A 156 12.10 11.01 -5.71
N PHE A 157 11.93 9.92 -4.94
CA PHE A 157 11.47 8.63 -5.47
C PHE A 157 10.00 8.65 -5.95
N ASN A 158 9.20 9.62 -5.49
CA ASN A 158 7.83 9.83 -5.96
C ASN A 158 7.64 11.19 -6.62
N ASN A 159 8.72 11.81 -7.11
CA ASN A 159 8.72 13.14 -7.72
C ASN A 159 8.01 14.20 -6.85
N TRP A 160 8.14 14.07 -5.52
CA TRP A 160 7.48 14.96 -4.55
C TRP A 160 5.95 14.93 -4.59
N ASP A 161 5.35 13.85 -5.11
CA ASP A 161 3.90 13.61 -5.15
C ASP A 161 3.47 12.55 -4.14
N GLY A 162 2.50 12.88 -3.27
CA GLY A 162 2.11 12.06 -2.11
C GLY A 162 0.66 12.16 -1.66
#